data_AF-A0ABD2HKS1-F1
#
_entry.id   AF-A0ABD2HKS1-F1
#
_cell.length_a   1.000
_cell.length_b   1.000
_cell.length_c   1.000
_cell.angle_alpha   90.00
_cell.angle_beta   90.00
_cell.angle_gamma   90.00
#
_symmetry.space_group_name_H-M   'P 1'
#
loop_
_entity.id
_entity.type
_entity.pdbx_description
1 polymer ?
#
loop_
_entity_poly.entity_id
_entity_poly.type
_entity_poly.pdbx_seq_one_letter_code
_entity_poly.pdbx_strand_id
1 'polypeptide(L)'
;MSERLVELASQELPLQPGENDQLDFIVETDGLKKSIHNMGTILTTNAVASETVATGEGLRHCVVGVPTSVTITTKDKDGELCKMGNAVITAERSSADGSKGEGEILDNKNGTYEYLFSAPKEGTFNLSLRLYDQHIKGSPFKIKATKSIDVSQSSDSMKKRLKSPGSSHIKQKAIKRPASMYSTGRRKENPIEDDLIFRIGTKGRNKGEFTNLQGVSTSALGKVLIADSNNQCVQIFTNEGQFKSRFGIRGRTPGQLQRPTGVAIHPNGDIIIADYDNKWVSIFSSEGKFKSKIGSGKLMGPKGVSVDRNGHIIVVDNKACCIFIFQVNGKLVTKFGNRGNGDRQFAGPHFAAVNNKNEIIVTDFHNHSVKVFNTEGEFLLKFGSNGEGNGQFNAPTGVAVDVNGNIIVADWGNSRIQVFDGSGSFLSYINTSADPLYGPQGLALTSDGHVVVADSGNHCFKVYRYLQ
;
A
#
# COMPACT_ATOMS: atom_id res chain seq x y z
N MET A 1 -79.05 23.62 -19.43
CA MET A 1 -77.85 23.85 -20.27
C MET A 1 -76.92 24.94 -19.72
N SER A 2 -77.40 25.94 -18.97
CA SER A 2 -76.54 27.06 -18.53
C SER A 2 -75.63 26.71 -17.34
N GLU A 3 -76.06 25.88 -16.39
CA GLU A 3 -75.24 25.53 -15.22
C GLU A 3 -73.96 24.78 -15.61
N ARG A 4 -74.06 23.81 -16.50
CA ARG A 4 -72.91 23.03 -17.00
C ARG A 4 -71.92 23.89 -17.78
N LEU A 5 -72.40 24.95 -18.42
CA LEU A 5 -71.57 25.90 -19.17
C LEU A 5 -70.80 26.84 -18.21
N VAL A 6 -71.44 27.25 -17.11
CA VAL A 6 -70.81 28.04 -16.04
C VAL A 6 -69.76 27.22 -15.30
N GLU A 7 -70.04 25.94 -15.05
CA GLU A 7 -69.11 25.02 -14.40
C GLU A 7 -67.83 24.81 -15.23
N LEU A 8 -67.96 24.60 -16.55
CA LEU A 8 -66.81 24.51 -17.46
C LEU A 8 -66.05 25.83 -17.61
N ALA A 9 -66.73 26.97 -17.60
CA ALA A 9 -66.09 28.28 -17.66
C ALA A 9 -65.33 28.65 -16.38
N SER A 10 -65.63 27.99 -15.26
CA SER A 10 -64.97 28.20 -13.96
C SER A 10 -63.75 27.30 -13.72
N GLN A 11 -63.45 26.36 -14.62
CA GLN A 11 -62.27 25.50 -14.50
C GLN A 11 -61.02 26.25 -14.94
N GLU A 12 -60.10 26.47 -14.01
CA GLU A 12 -58.74 26.95 -14.32
C GLU A 12 -57.96 25.82 -15.01
N LEU A 13 -57.78 25.95 -16.33
CA LEU A 13 -56.91 25.08 -17.11
C LEU A 13 -55.45 25.56 -16.94
N PRO A 14 -54.51 24.70 -16.56
CA PRO A 14 -53.10 25.09 -16.47
C PRO A 14 -52.58 25.42 -17.88
N LEU A 15 -52.31 26.70 -18.12
CA LEU A 15 -51.83 27.24 -19.39
C LEU A 15 -50.31 27.13 -19.56
N GLN A 16 -49.60 26.54 -18.59
CA GLN A 16 -48.16 26.35 -18.64
C GLN A 16 -47.82 24.85 -18.76
N PRO A 17 -46.86 24.48 -19.63
CA PRO A 17 -46.38 23.12 -19.71
C PRO A 17 -45.77 22.70 -18.35
N GLY A 18 -46.14 21.51 -17.88
CA GLY A 18 -45.67 20.97 -16.60
C GLY A 18 -44.22 20.48 -16.62
N GLU A 19 -43.56 20.54 -17.78
CA GLU A 19 -42.18 20.14 -18.02
C GLU A 19 -41.45 21.28 -18.72
N ASN A 20 -40.19 21.52 -18.34
CA ASN A 20 -39.34 22.51 -18.97
C ASN A 20 -38.57 21.91 -20.16
N ASP A 21 -37.98 22.77 -20.98
CA ASP A 21 -37.20 22.40 -22.18
C ASP A 21 -35.72 22.10 -21.88
N GLN A 22 -35.34 22.00 -20.60
CA GLN A 22 -33.94 21.82 -20.20
C GLN A 22 -33.53 20.34 -20.24
N LEU A 23 -32.64 20.01 -21.19
CA LEU A 23 -31.97 18.72 -21.30
C LEU A 23 -30.50 18.86 -20.91
N ASP A 24 -30.14 18.35 -19.73
CA ASP A 24 -28.74 18.28 -19.29
C ASP A 24 -28.15 16.90 -19.65
N PHE A 25 -27.11 16.90 -20.50
CA PHE A 25 -26.33 15.71 -20.76
C PHE A 25 -25.23 15.55 -19.70
N ILE A 26 -25.46 14.68 -18.73
CA ILE A 26 -24.51 14.37 -17.66
C ILE A 26 -23.69 13.15 -18.09
N VAL A 27 -22.45 13.37 -18.54
CA VAL A 27 -21.51 12.29 -18.85
C VAL A 27 -21.03 11.66 -17.55
N GLU A 28 -21.29 10.36 -17.37
CA GLU A 28 -20.69 9.58 -16.28
C GLU A 28 -19.25 9.20 -16.64
N THR A 29 -18.30 10.11 -16.39
CA THR A 29 -16.88 9.87 -16.69
C THR A 29 -16.27 8.76 -15.84
N ASP A 30 -16.75 8.58 -14.61
CA ASP A 30 -16.23 7.57 -13.69
C ASP A 30 -16.65 6.15 -14.07
N GLY A 31 -17.91 5.97 -14.51
CA GLY A 31 -18.40 4.71 -15.06
C GLY A 31 -17.63 4.31 -16.31
N LEU A 32 -17.45 5.25 -17.24
CA LEU A 32 -16.65 5.03 -18.45
C LEU A 32 -15.19 4.68 -18.14
N LYS A 33 -14.57 5.38 -17.17
CA LYS A 33 -13.20 5.12 -16.74
C LYS A 33 -13.05 3.72 -16.13
N LYS A 34 -14.01 3.26 -15.33
CA LYS A 34 -14.06 1.89 -14.79
C LYS A 34 -14.20 0.87 -15.91
N SER A 35 -15.07 1.09 -16.89
CA SER A 35 -15.25 0.20 -18.04
C SER A 35 -13.98 0.09 -18.89
N ILE A 36 -13.25 1.19 -19.10
CA ILE A 36 -11.96 1.18 -19.81
C ILE A 36 -10.91 0.38 -19.02
N HIS A 37 -10.85 0.53 -17.69
CA HIS A 37 -9.90 -0.26 -16.87
C HIS A 37 -10.21 -1.76 -16.88
N ASN A 38 -11.49 -2.14 -16.94
CA ASN A 38 -11.90 -3.54 -17.01
C ASN A 38 -11.52 -4.23 -18.33
N MET A 39 -11.21 -3.47 -19.38
CA MET A 39 -10.73 -4.01 -20.65
C MET A 39 -9.23 -4.33 -20.66
N GLY A 40 -8.50 -3.88 -19.63
CA GLY A 40 -7.06 -4.03 -19.50
C GLY A 40 -6.32 -2.69 -19.53
N THR A 41 -5.00 -2.75 -19.32
CA THR A 41 -4.15 -1.56 -19.23
C THR A 41 -3.25 -1.44 -20.46
N ILE A 42 -3.28 -0.29 -21.12
CA ILE A 42 -2.29 0.04 -22.15
C ILE A 42 -1.00 0.45 -21.42
N LEU A 43 -0.03 -0.47 -21.37
CA LEU A 43 1.31 -0.17 -20.88
C LEU A 43 2.05 0.61 -21.98
N THR A 44 2.10 1.93 -21.81
CA THR A 44 2.89 2.82 -22.66
C THR A 44 3.83 3.64 -21.80
N THR A 45 5.01 3.93 -22.32
CA THR A 45 5.95 4.86 -21.69
C THR A 45 5.99 6.14 -22.51
N ASN A 46 6.12 7.29 -21.86
CA ASN A 46 6.31 8.57 -22.56
C ASN A 46 7.73 8.71 -23.14
N ALA A 47 8.52 7.64 -23.15
CA ALA A 47 9.93 7.67 -23.51
C ALA A 47 10.11 7.94 -25.01
N VAL A 48 10.94 8.92 -25.33
CA VAL A 48 11.28 9.34 -26.68
C VAL A 48 12.73 8.97 -26.96
N ALA A 49 12.98 8.30 -28.10
CA ALA A 49 14.30 7.79 -28.43
C ALA A 49 15.33 8.91 -28.58
N SER A 50 14.97 10.00 -29.27
CA SER A 50 15.86 11.15 -29.50
C SER A 50 16.30 11.88 -28.23
N GLU A 51 15.50 11.80 -27.17
CA GLU A 51 15.81 12.41 -25.87
C GLU A 51 16.47 11.44 -24.89
N THR A 52 16.22 10.13 -25.05
CA THR A 52 16.82 9.09 -24.21
C THR A 52 18.34 9.06 -24.36
N VAL A 53 19.04 8.97 -23.23
CA VAL A 53 20.51 9.04 -23.17
C VAL A 53 21.10 7.79 -22.54
N ALA A 54 22.32 7.43 -22.93
CA ALA A 54 23.11 6.42 -22.25
C ALA A 54 24.33 7.05 -21.57
N THR A 55 24.69 6.52 -20.39
CA THR A 55 25.86 6.93 -19.59
C THR A 55 26.60 5.73 -19.04
N GLY A 56 27.91 5.87 -18.80
CA GLY A 56 28.76 4.82 -18.25
C GLY A 56 30.09 4.72 -19.00
N GLU A 57 31.15 4.28 -18.31
CA GLU A 57 32.47 4.11 -18.93
C GLU A 57 32.45 3.07 -20.07
N GLY A 58 31.54 2.10 -19.96
CA GLY A 58 31.28 1.06 -20.97
C GLY A 58 30.85 1.58 -22.35
N LEU A 59 30.43 2.85 -22.47
CA LEU A 59 30.13 3.48 -23.75
C LEU A 59 31.37 3.87 -24.57
N ARG A 60 32.56 3.85 -23.96
CA ARG A 60 33.82 4.24 -24.61
C ARG A 60 34.88 3.15 -24.49
N HIS A 61 35.02 2.58 -23.30
CA HIS A 61 36.08 1.62 -22.97
C HIS A 61 35.54 0.44 -22.18
N CYS A 62 36.01 -0.76 -22.50
CA CYS A 62 35.76 -1.95 -21.70
C CYS A 62 36.98 -2.87 -21.71
N VAL A 63 37.08 -3.75 -20.72
CA VAL A 63 38.14 -4.76 -20.64
C VAL A 63 37.63 -6.08 -21.20
N VAL A 64 38.44 -6.74 -22.02
CA VAL A 64 38.08 -8.05 -22.61
C VAL A 64 37.81 -9.06 -21.50
N GLY A 65 36.67 -9.75 -21.59
CA GLY A 65 36.24 -10.76 -20.61
C GLY A 65 35.65 -10.22 -19.30
N VAL A 66 35.67 -8.90 -19.05
CA VAL A 66 35.09 -8.30 -17.84
C VAL A 66 33.65 -7.82 -18.12
N PRO A 67 32.65 -8.24 -17.31
CA PRO A 67 31.30 -7.69 -17.40
C PRO A 67 31.31 -6.17 -17.21
N THR A 68 30.77 -5.46 -18.18
CA THR A 68 30.69 -4.00 -18.22
C THR A 68 29.22 -3.60 -18.33
N SER A 69 28.80 -2.59 -17.58
CA SER A 69 27.44 -2.05 -17.65
C SER A 69 27.39 -0.66 -18.28
N VAL A 70 26.25 -0.37 -18.90
CA VAL A 70 25.88 0.94 -19.43
C VAL A 70 24.48 1.26 -18.95
N THR A 71 24.33 2.41 -18.29
CA THR A 71 23.03 2.90 -17.84
C THR A 71 22.34 3.64 -18.97
N ILE A 72 21.08 3.31 -19.24
CA ILE A 72 20.22 3.97 -20.21
C ILE A 72 19.12 4.67 -19.42
N THR A 73 18.99 5.98 -19.63
CA THR A 73 18.03 6.82 -18.92
C THR A 73 17.02 7.36 -19.92
N THR A 74 15.79 6.85 -19.82
CA THR A 74 14.70 7.25 -20.72
C THR A 74 14.17 8.63 -20.36
N LYS A 75 13.87 9.41 -21.40
CA LYS A 75 13.37 10.78 -21.28
C LYS A 75 12.15 10.99 -22.16
N ASP A 76 11.25 11.85 -21.73
CA ASP A 76 10.07 12.21 -22.52
C ASP A 76 10.39 13.28 -23.57
N LYS A 77 9.35 13.70 -24.31
CA LYS A 77 9.45 14.72 -25.37
C LYS A 77 9.93 16.09 -24.86
N ASP A 78 9.75 16.36 -23.57
CA ASP A 78 10.12 17.63 -22.95
C ASP A 78 11.53 17.54 -22.32
N GLY A 79 12.18 16.38 -22.42
CA GLY A 79 13.53 16.10 -21.92
C GLY A 79 13.58 15.72 -20.45
N GLU A 80 12.41 15.54 -19.82
CA GLU A 80 12.26 15.14 -18.42
C GLU A 80 12.41 13.62 -18.27
N LEU A 81 12.83 13.20 -17.07
CA LEU A 81 13.09 11.79 -16.79
C LEU A 81 11.77 11.00 -16.74
N CYS A 82 11.71 9.92 -17.52
CA CYS A 82 10.63 8.95 -17.36
C CYS A 82 10.74 8.29 -15.99
N LYS A 83 9.61 8.15 -15.29
CA LYS A 83 9.55 7.58 -13.93
C LYS A 83 9.12 6.11 -13.88
N MET A 84 8.81 5.52 -15.02
CA MET A 84 8.30 4.15 -15.14
C MET A 84 9.16 3.33 -16.09
N GLY A 85 9.31 2.04 -15.79
CA GLY A 85 9.95 1.07 -16.69
C GLY A 85 9.04 0.61 -17.83
N ASN A 86 9.31 -0.59 -18.36
CA ASN A 86 8.59 -1.29 -19.43
C ASN A 86 8.74 -0.69 -20.84
N ALA A 87 9.69 0.22 -21.04
CA ALA A 87 10.02 0.67 -22.38
C ALA A 87 10.79 -0.43 -23.12
N VAL A 88 10.46 -0.65 -24.38
CA VAL A 88 11.13 -1.67 -25.19
C VAL A 88 12.47 -1.14 -25.65
N ILE A 89 13.54 -1.57 -24.97
CA ILE A 89 14.91 -1.24 -25.34
C ILE A 89 15.58 -2.47 -25.94
N THR A 90 16.26 -2.28 -27.06
CA THR A 90 17.09 -3.32 -27.70
C THR A 90 18.53 -2.84 -27.80
N ALA A 91 19.46 -3.75 -27.57
CA ALA A 91 20.89 -3.50 -27.62
C ALA A 91 21.56 -4.49 -28.57
N GLU A 92 22.33 -3.98 -29.52
CA GLU A 92 23.02 -4.79 -30.52
C GLU A 92 24.48 -4.34 -30.61
N ARG A 93 25.40 -5.25 -30.28
CA ARG A 93 26.83 -5.03 -30.47
C ARG A 93 27.24 -5.63 -31.80
N SER A 94 27.88 -4.83 -32.65
CA SER A 94 28.40 -5.26 -33.95
C SER A 94 29.88 -4.92 -34.08
N SER A 95 30.69 -5.91 -34.39
CA SER A 95 32.11 -5.75 -34.70
C SER A 95 32.33 -5.54 -36.19
N ALA A 96 33.51 -5.04 -36.59
CA ALA A 96 33.85 -4.81 -37.99
C ALA A 96 33.86 -6.11 -38.84
N ASP A 97 33.95 -7.28 -38.20
CA ASP A 97 33.87 -8.60 -38.83
C ASP A 97 32.42 -9.13 -38.98
N GLY A 98 31.42 -8.33 -38.60
CA GLY A 98 30.00 -8.70 -38.66
C GLY A 98 29.54 -9.59 -37.50
N SER A 99 30.41 -9.92 -36.54
CA SER A 99 30.01 -10.67 -35.35
C SER A 99 29.08 -9.85 -34.45
N LYS A 100 27.99 -10.48 -34.01
CA LYS A 100 27.04 -9.89 -33.05
C LYS A 100 27.37 -10.35 -31.64
N GLY A 101 27.42 -9.41 -30.70
CA GLY A 101 27.67 -9.70 -29.29
C GLY A 101 26.37 -9.72 -28.48
N GLU A 102 26.21 -10.72 -27.63
CA GLU A 102 25.08 -10.83 -26.70
C GLU A 102 25.21 -9.87 -25.52
N GLY A 103 24.08 -9.49 -24.92
CA GLY A 103 24.04 -8.74 -23.68
C GLY A 103 22.62 -8.70 -23.14
N GLU A 104 22.50 -8.38 -21.87
CA GLU A 104 21.22 -8.37 -21.16
C GLU A 104 20.83 -6.93 -20.82
N ILE A 105 19.54 -6.61 -20.97
CA ILE A 105 18.97 -5.35 -20.52
C ILE A 105 18.14 -5.63 -19.28
N LEU A 106 18.52 -5.01 -18.17
CA LEU A 106 17.78 -5.04 -16.92
C LEU A 106 16.96 -3.74 -16.78
N ASP A 107 15.65 -3.87 -16.65
CA ASP A 107 14.76 -2.75 -16.34
C ASP A 107 14.71 -2.53 -14.82
N ASN A 108 15.15 -1.35 -14.35
CA ASN A 108 15.11 -0.99 -12.94
C ASN A 108 13.71 -0.49 -12.50
N LYS A 109 12.72 -0.51 -13.41
CA LYS A 109 11.32 -0.12 -13.20
C LYS A 109 11.11 1.35 -12.81
N ASN A 110 12.12 2.19 -13.00
CA ASN A 110 12.11 3.60 -12.64
C ASN A 110 12.48 4.52 -13.82
N GLY A 111 12.39 4.02 -15.06
CA GLY A 111 12.80 4.70 -16.28
C GLY A 111 14.29 4.64 -16.60
N THR A 112 15.08 3.95 -15.76
CA THR A 112 16.47 3.59 -16.05
C THR A 112 16.61 2.11 -16.34
N TYR A 113 17.56 1.78 -17.21
CA TYR A 113 17.85 0.42 -17.65
C TYR A 113 19.35 0.20 -17.62
N GLU A 114 19.79 -0.99 -17.24
CA GLU A 114 21.20 -1.38 -17.27
C GLU A 114 21.43 -2.36 -18.41
N TYR A 115 22.28 -2.01 -19.36
CA TYR A 115 22.77 -2.95 -20.38
C TYR A 115 24.09 -3.57 -19.92
N LEU A 116 24.07 -4.87 -19.63
CA LEU A 116 25.23 -5.64 -19.21
C LEU A 116 25.79 -6.44 -20.40
N PHE A 117 27.10 -6.31 -20.63
CA PHE A 117 27.78 -7.04 -21.69
C PHE A 117 29.25 -7.34 -21.36
N SER A 118 29.84 -8.30 -22.07
CA SER A 118 31.29 -8.58 -22.02
C SER A 118 31.87 -8.63 -23.43
N ALA A 119 33.03 -8.00 -23.64
CA ALA A 119 33.71 -8.04 -24.94
C ALA A 119 34.53 -9.33 -25.08
N PRO A 120 34.30 -10.17 -26.11
CA PRO A 120 35.01 -11.45 -26.26
C PRO A 120 36.43 -11.29 -26.82
N LYS A 121 36.70 -10.22 -27.57
CA LYS A 121 38.00 -9.97 -28.22
C LYS A 121 38.36 -8.49 -28.13
N GLU A 122 39.65 -8.22 -28.25
CA GLU A 122 40.15 -6.84 -28.39
C GLU A 122 39.72 -6.25 -29.72
N GLY A 123 39.47 -4.96 -29.74
CA GLY A 123 39.08 -4.27 -30.96
C GLY A 123 38.11 -3.13 -30.70
N THR A 124 37.60 -2.56 -31.78
CA THR A 124 36.57 -1.53 -31.73
C THR A 124 35.27 -2.10 -32.28
N PHE A 125 34.17 -1.93 -31.54
CA PHE A 125 32.84 -2.38 -31.95
C PHE A 125 31.83 -1.26 -31.75
N ASN A 126 30.70 -1.37 -32.45
CA ASN A 126 29.58 -0.43 -32.35
C ASN A 126 28.49 -1.02 -31.47
N LEU A 127 28.02 -0.25 -30.49
CA LEU A 127 26.84 -0.56 -29.68
C LEU A 127 25.66 0.29 -30.16
N SER A 128 24.69 -0.39 -30.77
CA SER A 128 23.40 0.20 -31.13
C SER A 128 22.44 0.01 -29.96
N LEU A 129 21.96 1.10 -29.38
CA LEU A 129 20.91 1.11 -28.36
C LEU A 129 19.68 1.74 -29.00
N ARG A 130 18.58 1.01 -29.02
CA ARG A 130 17.33 1.44 -29.64
C ARG A 130 16.20 1.39 -28.63
N LEU A 131 15.32 2.38 -28.69
CA LEU A 131 14.07 2.46 -27.96
C LEU A 131 12.95 2.37 -29.00
N TYR A 132 12.07 1.38 -28.89
CA TYR A 132 11.02 1.10 -29.89
C TYR A 132 11.58 1.07 -31.33
N ASP A 133 12.67 0.33 -31.53
CA ASP A 133 13.41 0.18 -32.79
C ASP A 133 14.06 1.46 -33.36
N GLN A 134 14.05 2.57 -32.62
CA GLN A 134 14.71 3.82 -33.00
C GLN A 134 15.98 4.07 -32.18
N HIS A 135 17.05 4.53 -32.83
CA HIS A 135 18.31 4.84 -32.14
C HIS A 135 18.13 5.92 -31.07
N ILE A 136 18.66 5.67 -29.88
CA ILE A 136 18.71 6.68 -28.82
C ILE A 136 19.78 7.74 -29.10
N LYS A 137 19.77 8.83 -28.35
CA LYS A 137 20.73 9.93 -28.51
C LYS A 137 22.18 9.45 -28.41
N GLY A 138 22.96 9.65 -29.47
CA GLY A 138 24.37 9.25 -29.57
C GLY A 138 24.60 7.81 -30.02
N SER A 139 23.56 7.01 -30.22
CA SER A 139 23.67 5.67 -30.79
C SER A 139 23.81 5.74 -32.33
N PRO A 140 24.64 4.88 -32.96
CA PRO A 140 25.50 3.86 -32.37
C PRO A 140 26.77 4.42 -31.69
N PHE A 141 27.12 3.85 -30.54
CA PHE A 141 28.31 4.21 -29.77
C PHE A 141 29.52 3.38 -30.19
N LYS A 142 30.69 3.99 -30.35
CA LYS A 142 31.93 3.29 -30.69
C LYS A 142 32.73 2.96 -29.43
N ILE A 143 32.86 1.68 -29.11
CA ILE A 143 33.49 1.19 -27.88
C ILE A 143 34.80 0.48 -28.20
N LYS A 144 35.86 0.73 -27.42
CA LYS A 144 37.18 0.10 -27.55
C LYS A 144 37.42 -0.91 -26.42
N ALA A 145 37.63 -2.18 -26.79
CA ALA A 145 38.01 -3.26 -25.88
C ALA A 145 39.52 -3.47 -25.85
N THR A 146 40.11 -3.53 -24.64
CA THR A 146 41.55 -3.76 -24.40
C THR A 146 41.76 -4.94 -23.44
N LYS A 147 42.85 -5.71 -23.60
CA LYS A 147 43.28 -6.71 -22.59
C LYS A 147 43.79 -6.02 -21.32
N SER A 148 43.59 -6.66 -20.18
CA SER A 148 44.30 -6.29 -18.96
C SER A 148 45.77 -6.70 -19.08
N ILE A 149 46.68 -5.73 -19.11
CA ILE A 149 48.12 -5.97 -18.92
C ILE A 149 48.45 -5.60 -17.47
N ASP A 150 49.23 -6.47 -16.82
CA ASP A 150 49.75 -6.35 -15.46
C ASP A 150 50.20 -4.94 -15.09
N VAL A 151 49.62 -4.38 -14.04
CA VAL A 151 50.20 -3.24 -13.34
C VAL A 151 51.38 -3.75 -12.50
N SER A 152 52.59 -3.70 -13.05
CA SER A 152 53.80 -3.68 -12.22
C SER A 152 54.83 -2.66 -12.72
N GLN A 153 54.97 -1.61 -11.90
CA GLN A 153 56.14 -0.76 -11.61
C GLN A 153 57.12 -0.39 -12.74
N SER A 154 57.19 0.92 -13.03
CA SER A 154 58.47 1.57 -13.30
C SER A 154 58.74 2.68 -12.29
N SER A 155 59.88 2.53 -11.65
CA SER A 155 60.51 3.29 -10.57
C SER A 155 60.73 4.78 -10.84
N ASP A 156 60.59 5.60 -9.78
CA ASP A 156 61.67 6.54 -9.48
C ASP A 156 61.84 6.84 -7.98
N SER A 157 63.11 6.91 -7.57
CA SER A 157 63.68 7.45 -6.32
C SER A 157 63.52 6.71 -4.96
N MET A 158 64.50 5.82 -4.73
CA MET A 158 65.48 5.87 -3.62
C MET A 158 65.03 5.97 -2.13
N LYS A 159 65.13 4.82 -1.46
CA LYS A 159 65.81 4.58 -0.15
C LYS A 159 65.62 5.59 1.00
N LYS A 160 64.95 5.15 2.07
CA LYS A 160 65.62 4.94 3.38
C LYS A 160 64.83 4.04 4.34
N ARG A 161 65.61 3.12 4.91
CA ARG A 161 65.33 2.03 5.87
C ARG A 161 65.11 2.58 7.29
N LEU A 162 64.28 1.93 8.12
CA LEU A 162 64.44 1.67 9.59
C LEU A 162 63.13 1.06 10.16
N LYS A 163 63.11 -0.25 10.45
CA LYS A 163 63.17 -0.89 11.78
C LYS A 163 62.07 -0.45 12.78
N SER A 164 61.20 -1.40 13.12
CA SER A 164 60.41 -1.46 14.35
C SER A 164 61.33 -1.50 15.59
N PRO A 165 60.90 -0.94 16.75
CA PRO A 165 60.33 -1.82 17.78
C PRO A 165 59.24 -1.20 18.70
N GLY A 166 58.36 -2.06 19.21
CA GLY A 166 58.05 -2.18 20.65
C GLY A 166 57.34 -1.06 21.45
N SER A 167 56.08 -1.34 21.79
CA SER A 167 55.42 -1.16 23.11
C SER A 167 55.05 0.23 23.67
N SER A 168 53.86 0.23 24.28
CA SER A 168 53.36 1.06 25.41
C SER A 168 52.63 2.39 25.12
N HIS A 169 51.30 2.33 25.34
CA HIS A 169 50.45 3.23 26.12
C HIS A 169 50.75 4.75 26.17
N ILE A 170 49.83 5.57 25.63
CA ILE A 170 49.03 6.63 26.32
C ILE A 170 48.64 7.79 25.39
N LYS A 171 47.31 8.05 25.37
CA LYS A 171 46.53 9.28 25.07
C LYS A 171 47.17 10.36 24.20
N GLN A 172 46.54 10.66 23.05
CA GLN A 172 46.57 12.01 22.49
C GLN A 172 45.23 12.48 21.92
N LYS A 173 44.99 13.75 22.20
CA LYS A 173 43.82 14.59 21.95
C LYS A 173 43.46 14.68 20.45
N ALA A 174 42.17 14.83 20.20
CA ALA A 174 41.61 15.23 18.92
C ALA A 174 42.24 16.54 18.41
N ILE A 175 42.75 16.49 17.17
CA ILE A 175 43.12 17.66 16.38
C ILE A 175 42.17 17.70 15.18
N LYS A 176 41.36 18.76 15.12
CA LYS A 176 40.44 19.08 14.02
C LYS A 176 41.21 19.14 12.69
N ARG A 177 40.73 18.44 11.66
CA ARG A 177 41.06 18.75 10.26
C ARG A 177 40.12 19.84 9.73
N PRO A 178 40.60 20.77 8.89
CA PRO A 178 39.91 21.99 8.52
C PRO A 178 38.73 21.73 7.57
N ALA A 179 37.74 22.61 7.64
CA ALA A 179 36.55 22.60 6.80
C ALA A 179 36.93 22.81 5.32
N SER A 180 36.47 21.92 4.43
CA SER A 180 36.45 22.19 3.00
C SER A 180 35.34 23.22 2.72
N MET A 181 35.77 24.48 2.63
CA MET A 181 35.04 25.58 2.02
C MET A 181 34.79 25.23 0.55
N TYR A 182 33.68 24.56 0.25
CA TYR A 182 32.91 24.48 -1.01
C TYR A 182 32.03 23.23 -0.95
N SER A 183 31.02 23.26 -0.08
CA SER A 183 29.89 22.32 -0.08
C SER A 183 28.62 23.07 0.35
N THR A 184 28.26 24.10 -0.40
CA THR A 184 26.88 24.59 -0.46
C THR A 184 26.22 23.97 -1.68
N GLY A 185 25.91 22.69 -1.57
CA GLY A 185 25.04 21.97 -2.48
C GLY A 185 24.25 21.00 -1.62
N ARG A 186 22.99 21.32 -1.35
CA ARG A 186 22.05 20.41 -0.70
C ARG A 186 22.18 19.05 -1.40
N ARG A 187 22.52 17.99 -0.65
CA ARG A 187 22.16 16.63 -1.08
C ARG A 187 20.64 16.65 -1.26
N LYS A 188 20.18 16.82 -2.49
CA LYS A 188 18.85 16.35 -2.88
C LYS A 188 18.98 14.84 -2.87
N GLU A 189 18.74 14.24 -1.72
CA GLU A 189 18.17 12.90 -1.70
C GLU A 189 16.90 13.03 -2.55
N ASN A 190 16.87 12.39 -3.72
CA ASN A 190 15.61 12.19 -4.41
C ASN A 190 14.77 11.37 -3.43
N PRO A 191 13.66 11.91 -2.89
CA PRO A 191 12.81 11.13 -2.01
C PRO A 191 12.39 9.90 -2.81
N ILE A 192 12.63 8.71 -2.25
CA ILE A 192 12.04 7.48 -2.76
C ILE A 192 10.53 7.78 -2.82
N GLU A 193 9.92 7.78 -4.00
CA GLU A 193 8.46 7.90 -4.10
C GLU A 193 7.91 6.51 -3.73
N ASP A 194 7.20 6.41 -2.61
CA ASP A 194 6.46 5.20 -2.23
C ASP A 194 4.99 5.32 -2.66
N ASP A 195 4.17 4.32 -2.35
CA ASP A 195 2.76 4.32 -2.78
C ASP A 195 1.90 5.28 -1.94
N LEU A 196 2.48 6.04 -1.00
CA LEU A 196 1.72 6.93 -0.11
C LEU A 196 1.10 8.07 -0.91
N ILE A 197 -0.22 8.22 -0.78
CA ILE A 197 -0.96 9.35 -1.34
C ILE A 197 -0.91 10.51 -0.33
N PHE A 198 -1.31 10.23 0.91
CA PHE A 198 -1.24 11.18 2.01
C PHE A 198 -1.30 10.47 3.37
N ARG A 199 -0.96 11.21 4.42
CA ARG A 199 -1.11 10.79 5.82
C ARG A 199 -1.85 11.86 6.62
N ILE A 200 -2.67 11.43 7.57
CA ILE A 200 -3.41 12.33 8.45
C ILE A 200 -3.26 11.89 9.89
N GLY A 201 -2.94 12.86 10.73
CA GLY A 201 -2.88 12.68 12.16
C GLY A 201 -1.52 12.99 12.75
N THR A 202 -1.57 13.41 14.00
CA THR A 202 -0.40 13.65 14.86
C THR A 202 -0.71 13.11 16.25
N LYS A 203 0.32 12.95 17.07
CA LYS A 203 0.15 12.49 18.44
C LYS A 203 -0.63 13.50 19.26
N GLY A 204 -1.73 13.07 19.88
CA GLY A 204 -2.48 13.91 20.80
C GLY A 204 -3.89 13.42 21.10
N ARG A 205 -4.74 14.33 21.57
CA ARG A 205 -6.10 14.06 22.06
C ARG A 205 -7.16 14.98 21.50
N ASN A 206 -6.81 15.96 20.66
CA ASN A 206 -7.75 16.86 20.01
C ASN A 206 -8.36 16.24 18.75
N LYS A 207 -9.13 17.04 18.01
CA LYS A 207 -9.71 16.62 16.72
C LYS A 207 -8.59 16.43 15.71
N GLY A 208 -8.58 15.31 15.00
CA GLY A 208 -7.52 14.96 14.05
C GLY A 208 -6.24 14.43 14.69
N GLU A 209 -6.15 14.36 16.02
CA GLU A 209 -4.99 13.83 16.74
C GLU A 209 -5.29 12.42 17.28
N PHE A 210 -4.26 11.60 17.42
CA PHE A 210 -4.39 10.22 17.88
C PHE A 210 -3.40 9.86 18.98
N THR A 211 -3.82 9.01 19.92
CA THR A 211 -2.93 8.45 20.95
C THR A 211 -2.66 6.97 20.73
N ASN A 212 -3.67 6.17 20.34
CA ASN A 212 -3.45 4.78 19.96
C ASN A 212 -4.50 4.32 18.94
N LEU A 213 -4.17 4.43 17.66
CA LEU A 213 -5.04 3.97 16.58
C LEU A 213 -5.21 2.45 16.66
N GLN A 214 -6.41 1.97 16.37
CA GLN A 214 -6.73 0.54 16.32
C GLN A 214 -7.41 0.22 14.99
N GLY A 215 -8.72 -0.01 15.01
CA GLY A 215 -9.51 -0.37 13.84
C GLY A 215 -9.70 0.81 12.89
N VAL A 216 -9.75 0.48 11.60
CA VAL A 216 -10.06 1.38 10.50
C VAL A 216 -11.24 0.77 9.75
N SER A 217 -12.20 1.58 9.34
CA SER A 217 -13.28 1.17 8.45
C SER A 217 -13.65 2.31 7.51
N THR A 218 -14.22 1.97 6.37
CA THR A 218 -14.55 2.90 5.30
C THR A 218 -16.02 2.74 4.92
N SER A 219 -16.64 3.83 4.50
CA SER A 219 -18.00 3.85 3.98
C SER A 219 -18.00 3.95 2.46
N ALA A 220 -18.99 3.36 1.82
CA ALA A 220 -19.29 3.61 0.39
C ALA A 220 -19.51 5.11 0.08
N LEU A 221 -19.92 5.90 1.08
CA LEU A 221 -20.13 7.36 0.96
C LEU A 221 -18.83 8.17 1.18
N GLY A 222 -17.66 7.54 1.10
CA GLY A 222 -16.36 8.22 1.21
C GLY A 222 -16.01 8.72 2.61
N LYS A 223 -16.38 7.96 3.65
CA LYS A 223 -15.98 8.22 5.04
C LYS A 223 -14.92 7.23 5.49
N VAL A 224 -13.91 7.70 6.21
CA VAL A 224 -12.89 6.90 6.90
C VAL A 224 -13.10 7.03 8.40
N LEU A 225 -13.30 5.91 9.09
CA LEU A 225 -13.54 5.85 10.54
C LEU A 225 -12.32 5.21 11.21
N ILE A 226 -11.80 5.89 12.23
CA ILE A 226 -10.66 5.44 13.00
C ILE A 226 -11.06 5.31 14.46
N ALA A 227 -10.90 4.11 15.03
CA ALA A 227 -11.02 3.90 16.47
C ALA A 227 -9.70 4.24 17.17
N ASP A 228 -9.76 5.13 18.16
CA ASP A 228 -8.64 5.47 19.02
C ASP A 228 -8.89 4.95 20.44
N SER A 229 -8.17 3.89 20.80
CA SER A 229 -8.45 3.18 22.05
C SER A 229 -8.12 3.99 23.28
N ASN A 230 -7.06 4.81 23.21
CA ASN A 230 -6.55 5.54 24.38
C ASN A 230 -7.23 6.90 24.54
N ASN A 231 -7.73 7.46 23.44
CA ASN A 231 -8.62 8.63 23.46
C ASN A 231 -10.10 8.27 23.64
N GLN A 232 -10.43 6.96 23.71
CA GLN A 232 -11.78 6.44 23.90
C GLN A 232 -12.81 7.04 22.93
N CYS A 233 -12.42 7.20 21.66
CA CYS A 233 -13.27 7.83 20.66
C CYS A 233 -13.16 7.16 19.30
N VAL A 234 -14.13 7.46 18.45
CA VAL A 234 -14.05 7.22 17.01
C VAL A 234 -14.03 8.57 16.31
N GLN A 235 -13.10 8.72 15.37
CA GLN A 235 -12.96 9.91 14.54
C GLN A 235 -13.32 9.56 13.09
N ILE A 236 -14.06 10.46 12.44
CA ILE A 236 -14.56 10.31 11.08
C ILE A 236 -13.89 11.35 10.19
N PHE A 237 -13.36 10.91 9.06
CA PHE A 237 -12.70 11.71 8.03
C PHE A 237 -13.34 11.45 6.66
N THR A 238 -13.05 12.28 5.67
CA THR A 238 -13.35 11.97 4.26
C THR A 238 -12.25 11.14 3.62
N ASN A 239 -12.48 10.64 2.41
CA ASN A 239 -11.45 9.99 1.59
C ASN A 239 -10.25 10.90 1.29
N GLU A 240 -10.41 12.23 1.33
CA GLU A 240 -9.33 13.21 1.16
C GLU A 240 -8.65 13.58 2.50
N GLY A 241 -9.04 12.93 3.60
CA GLY A 241 -8.44 13.13 4.90
C GLY A 241 -9.00 14.31 5.71
N GLN A 242 -10.08 14.96 5.27
CA GLN A 242 -10.69 16.06 6.03
C GLN A 242 -11.44 15.55 7.25
N PHE A 243 -11.15 16.10 8.43
CA PHE A 243 -11.88 15.78 9.65
C PHE A 243 -13.36 16.18 9.54
N LYS A 244 -14.27 15.24 9.82
CA LYS A 244 -15.72 15.47 9.83
C LYS A 244 -16.29 15.55 11.24
N SER A 245 -16.08 14.51 12.03
CA SER A 245 -16.67 14.44 13.37
C SER A 245 -15.87 13.51 14.29
N ARG A 246 -16.15 13.64 15.58
CA ARG A 246 -15.62 12.78 16.62
C ARG A 246 -16.70 12.55 17.66
N PHE A 247 -16.84 11.31 18.10
CA PHE A 247 -17.73 10.94 19.20
C PHE A 247 -17.09 9.85 20.05
N GLY A 248 -17.68 9.63 21.24
CA GLY A 248 -17.14 8.75 22.26
C GLY A 248 -16.95 9.49 23.57
N ILE A 249 -17.48 8.90 24.64
CA ILE A 249 -17.36 9.39 26.00
C ILE A 249 -16.64 8.30 26.77
N ARG A 250 -15.58 8.64 27.50
CA ARG A 250 -14.86 7.67 28.31
C ARG A 250 -15.78 7.09 29.38
N GLY A 251 -15.80 5.76 29.50
CA GLY A 251 -16.35 5.07 30.66
C GLY A 251 -16.92 3.69 30.35
N ARG A 252 -17.73 3.19 31.29
CA ARG A 252 -18.14 1.78 31.38
C ARG A 252 -19.66 1.60 31.42
N THR A 253 -20.43 2.61 31.05
CA THR A 253 -21.88 2.50 30.88
C THR A 253 -22.23 2.39 29.40
N PRO A 254 -23.43 1.90 29.05
CA PRO A 254 -23.88 1.87 27.65
C PRO A 254 -23.78 3.26 27.00
N GLY A 255 -23.23 3.32 25.78
CA GLY A 255 -22.93 4.57 25.08
C GLY A 255 -21.57 5.19 25.38
N GLN A 256 -20.87 4.72 26.42
CA GLN A 256 -19.49 5.07 26.71
C GLN A 256 -18.52 4.05 26.10
N LEU A 257 -17.28 4.49 25.91
CA LEU A 257 -16.17 3.71 25.38
C LEU A 257 -15.03 3.66 26.40
N GLN A 258 -14.46 2.48 26.64
CA GLN A 258 -13.34 2.29 27.57
C GLN A 258 -12.05 1.98 26.82
N ARG A 259 -12.10 1.01 25.89
CA ARG A 259 -11.00 0.67 24.99
C ARG A 259 -11.57 0.24 23.63
N PRO A 260 -12.07 1.19 22.81
CA PRO A 260 -12.57 0.88 21.48
C PRO A 260 -11.41 0.36 20.62
N THR A 261 -11.66 -0.71 19.89
CA THR A 261 -10.64 -1.41 19.08
C THR A 261 -11.10 -1.50 17.63
N GLY A 262 -11.93 -2.47 17.28
CA GLY A 262 -12.52 -2.57 15.94
C GLY A 262 -13.65 -1.57 15.74
N VAL A 263 -13.74 -1.07 14.52
CA VAL A 263 -14.86 -0.29 14.02
C VAL A 263 -15.29 -0.88 12.68
N ALA A 264 -16.60 -0.94 12.44
CA ALA A 264 -17.18 -1.32 11.16
C ALA A 264 -18.41 -0.45 10.87
N ILE A 265 -18.79 -0.36 9.60
CA ILE A 265 -20.01 0.33 9.18
C ILE A 265 -20.98 -0.72 8.67
N HIS A 266 -22.16 -0.75 9.26
CA HIS A 266 -23.24 -1.60 8.81
C HIS A 266 -23.91 -0.98 7.56
N PRO A 267 -24.46 -1.77 6.62
CA PRO A 267 -25.10 -1.24 5.40
C PRO A 267 -26.22 -0.22 5.63
N ASN A 268 -26.87 -0.24 6.79
CA ASN A 268 -27.89 0.76 7.19
C ASN A 268 -27.29 2.10 7.67
N GLY A 269 -25.96 2.26 7.66
CA GLY A 269 -25.23 3.44 8.11
C GLY A 269 -24.85 3.47 9.60
N ASP A 270 -25.23 2.45 10.38
CA ASP A 270 -24.84 2.35 11.78
C ASP A 270 -23.34 2.05 11.93
N ILE A 271 -22.73 2.61 12.97
CA ILE A 271 -21.32 2.41 13.31
C ILE A 271 -21.24 1.37 14.42
N ILE A 272 -20.52 0.29 14.17
CA ILE A 272 -20.35 -0.85 15.07
C ILE A 272 -18.96 -0.78 15.69
N ILE A 273 -18.87 -0.79 17.02
CA ILE A 273 -17.60 -0.61 17.74
C ILE A 273 -17.39 -1.74 18.74
N ALA A 274 -16.29 -2.48 18.59
CA ALA A 274 -15.84 -3.44 19.58
C ALA A 274 -15.06 -2.77 20.71
N ASP A 275 -15.50 -2.96 21.95
CA ASP A 275 -14.83 -2.41 23.13
C ASP A 275 -14.19 -3.53 23.95
N TYR A 276 -12.86 -3.57 23.93
CA TYR A 276 -12.07 -4.66 24.51
C TYR A 276 -12.22 -4.74 26.03
N ASP A 277 -12.25 -3.59 26.72
CA ASP A 277 -12.29 -3.53 28.17
C ASP A 277 -13.72 -3.60 28.72
N ASN A 278 -14.68 -3.00 28.01
CA ASN A 278 -16.10 -3.12 28.36
C ASN A 278 -16.70 -4.48 27.99
N LYS A 279 -16.04 -5.24 27.09
CA LYS A 279 -16.43 -6.60 26.70
C LYS A 279 -17.82 -6.68 26.07
N TRP A 280 -18.15 -5.70 25.24
CA TRP A 280 -19.33 -5.71 24.39
C TRP A 280 -19.04 -5.02 23.06
N VAL A 281 -19.98 -5.13 22.14
CA VAL A 281 -19.99 -4.35 20.91
C VAL A 281 -21.11 -3.33 21.00
N SER A 282 -20.78 -2.06 20.78
CA SER A 282 -21.73 -0.94 20.79
C SER A 282 -22.16 -0.60 19.36
N ILE A 283 -23.43 -0.29 19.18
CA ILE A 283 -24.03 0.15 17.91
C ILE A 283 -24.42 1.61 18.07
N PHE A 284 -23.87 2.46 17.21
CA PHE A 284 -24.15 3.89 17.13
C PHE A 284 -24.79 4.23 15.80
N SER A 285 -25.57 5.31 15.74
CA SER A 285 -26.01 5.90 14.47
C SER A 285 -24.84 6.51 13.70
N SER A 286 -25.08 6.90 12.45
CA SER A 286 -24.07 7.55 11.60
C SER A 286 -23.57 8.89 12.17
N GLU A 287 -24.35 9.51 13.05
CA GLU A 287 -24.05 10.76 13.77
C GLU A 287 -23.36 10.51 15.12
N GLY A 288 -23.11 9.26 15.50
CA GLY A 288 -22.45 8.90 16.75
C GLY A 288 -23.36 8.86 17.99
N LYS A 289 -24.69 8.73 17.80
CA LYS A 289 -25.64 8.53 18.91
C LYS A 289 -25.76 7.05 19.26
N PHE A 290 -25.65 6.70 20.54
CA PHE A 290 -25.77 5.32 20.98
C PHE A 290 -27.18 4.77 20.71
N LYS A 291 -27.26 3.56 20.13
CA LYS A 291 -28.52 2.86 19.87
C LYS A 291 -28.68 1.66 20.78
N SER A 292 -27.72 0.75 20.75
CA SER A 292 -27.80 -0.51 21.49
C SER A 292 -26.41 -1.12 21.72
N LYS A 293 -26.34 -2.20 22.51
CA LYS A 293 -25.14 -3.00 22.70
C LYS A 293 -25.46 -4.48 22.58
N ILE A 294 -24.50 -5.26 22.08
CA ILE A 294 -24.62 -6.71 21.89
C ILE A 294 -23.42 -7.44 22.51
N GLY A 295 -23.53 -8.76 22.71
CA GLY A 295 -22.43 -9.59 23.21
C GLY A 295 -22.08 -9.43 24.70
N SER A 296 -22.78 -8.56 25.42
CA SER A 296 -22.62 -8.35 26.87
C SER A 296 -22.72 -9.67 27.63
N GLY A 297 -21.70 -9.99 28.43
CA GLY A 297 -21.64 -11.25 29.20
C GLY A 297 -21.22 -12.48 28.40
N LYS A 298 -21.05 -12.36 27.07
CA LYS A 298 -20.55 -13.44 26.20
C LYS A 298 -19.12 -13.21 25.74
N LEU A 299 -18.75 -11.95 25.53
CA LEU A 299 -17.42 -11.57 25.05
C LEU A 299 -16.43 -11.42 26.21
N MET A 300 -15.17 -11.79 25.99
CA MET A 300 -14.07 -11.69 26.96
C MET A 300 -13.09 -10.57 26.63
N GLY A 301 -12.86 -10.29 25.35
CA GLY A 301 -12.00 -9.21 24.86
C GLY A 301 -12.11 -9.05 23.35
N PRO A 302 -13.20 -8.43 22.85
CA PRO A 302 -13.41 -8.25 21.43
C PRO A 302 -12.39 -7.25 20.84
N LYS A 303 -11.82 -7.57 19.69
CA LYS A 303 -10.92 -6.70 18.91
C LYS A 303 -11.53 -6.34 17.56
N GLY A 304 -11.41 -7.24 16.59
CA GLY A 304 -11.96 -7.05 15.25
C GLY A 304 -13.48 -7.06 15.25
N VAL A 305 -14.06 -6.20 14.43
CA VAL A 305 -15.47 -6.26 14.06
C VAL A 305 -15.60 -6.02 12.57
N SER A 306 -16.44 -6.80 11.92
CA SER A 306 -16.82 -6.64 10.51
C SER A 306 -18.31 -6.92 10.35
N VAL A 307 -18.87 -6.55 9.20
CA VAL A 307 -20.27 -6.81 8.87
C VAL A 307 -20.30 -7.61 7.58
N ASP A 308 -21.03 -8.72 7.59
CA ASP A 308 -21.22 -9.58 6.42
C ASP A 308 -22.27 -8.97 5.46
N ARG A 309 -22.43 -9.57 4.29
CA ARG A 309 -23.39 -9.09 3.27
C ARG A 309 -24.86 -9.24 3.69
N ASN A 310 -25.15 -10.08 4.69
CA ASN A 310 -26.48 -10.27 5.27
C ASN A 310 -26.77 -9.30 6.43
N GLY A 311 -25.82 -8.43 6.80
CA GLY A 311 -25.93 -7.52 7.94
C GLY A 311 -25.63 -8.18 9.29
N HIS A 312 -25.07 -9.39 9.32
CA HIS A 312 -24.56 -9.99 10.54
C HIS A 312 -23.27 -9.30 10.98
N ILE A 313 -23.13 -9.12 12.28
CA ILE A 313 -21.96 -8.53 12.92
C ILE A 313 -21.03 -9.67 13.33
N ILE A 314 -19.86 -9.73 12.69
CA ILE A 314 -18.80 -10.67 12.99
C ILE A 314 -17.86 -10.01 13.99
N VAL A 315 -17.64 -10.67 15.13
CA VAL A 315 -16.83 -10.17 16.24
C VAL A 315 -15.71 -11.14 16.52
N VAL A 316 -14.48 -10.65 16.40
CA VAL A 316 -13.28 -11.40 16.76
C VAL A 316 -13.01 -11.20 18.24
N ASP A 317 -13.25 -12.24 19.04
CA ASP A 317 -12.91 -12.24 20.46
C ASP A 317 -11.48 -12.72 20.65
N ASN A 318 -10.56 -11.74 20.74
CA ASN A 318 -9.14 -11.98 20.87
C ASN A 318 -8.81 -12.79 22.14
N LYS A 319 -9.43 -12.42 23.28
CA LYS A 319 -9.13 -13.03 24.57
C LYS A 319 -9.73 -14.43 24.71
N ALA A 320 -10.91 -14.66 24.13
CA ALA A 320 -11.54 -15.99 24.08
C ALA A 320 -10.98 -16.87 22.95
N CYS A 321 -10.22 -16.31 22.01
CA CYS A 321 -9.67 -16.99 20.83
C CYS A 321 -10.76 -17.64 19.96
N CYS A 322 -11.85 -16.91 19.71
CA CYS A 322 -12.98 -17.38 18.93
C CYS A 322 -13.67 -16.21 18.20
N ILE A 323 -14.50 -16.54 17.21
CA ILE A 323 -15.29 -15.60 16.43
C ILE A 323 -16.76 -15.83 16.78
N PHE A 324 -17.47 -14.73 16.99
CA PHE A 324 -18.92 -14.72 17.16
C PHE A 324 -19.58 -14.05 15.97
N ILE A 325 -20.71 -14.58 15.52
CA ILE A 325 -21.56 -13.95 14.51
C ILE A 325 -22.89 -13.61 15.18
N PHE A 326 -23.24 -12.33 15.20
CA PHE A 326 -24.48 -11.83 15.77
C PHE A 326 -25.40 -11.25 14.70
N GLN A 327 -26.70 -11.38 14.91
CA GLN A 327 -27.66 -10.48 14.25
C GLN A 327 -27.57 -9.09 14.87
N VAL A 328 -28.04 -8.06 14.14
CA VAL A 328 -28.06 -6.68 14.63
C VAL A 328 -28.87 -6.50 15.93
N ASN A 329 -29.85 -7.36 16.18
CA ASN A 329 -30.63 -7.41 17.43
C ASN A 329 -29.87 -8.03 18.63
N GLY A 330 -28.65 -8.54 18.41
CA GLY A 330 -27.81 -9.18 19.42
C GLY A 330 -28.01 -10.69 19.61
N LYS A 331 -28.90 -11.32 18.84
CA LYS A 331 -29.03 -12.78 18.82
C LYS A 331 -27.76 -13.41 18.24
N LEU A 332 -27.24 -14.42 18.93
CA LEU A 332 -26.10 -15.19 18.45
C LEU A 332 -26.54 -16.13 17.33
N VAL A 333 -25.87 -16.06 16.18
CA VAL A 333 -26.07 -16.95 15.03
C VAL A 333 -25.17 -18.17 15.18
N THR A 334 -23.85 -17.94 15.22
CA THR A 334 -22.85 -19.00 15.37
C THR A 334 -21.64 -18.48 16.16
N LYS A 335 -20.86 -19.43 16.68
CA LYS A 335 -19.59 -19.21 17.35
C LYS A 335 -18.65 -20.35 16.98
N PHE A 336 -17.45 -20.02 16.55
CA PHE A 336 -16.43 -21.00 16.21
C PHE A 336 -15.03 -20.54 16.65
N GLY A 337 -14.11 -21.50 16.76
CA GLY A 337 -12.76 -21.26 17.25
C GLY A 337 -12.58 -21.55 18.75
N ASN A 338 -11.37 -21.96 19.08
CA ASN A 338 -10.87 -22.15 20.45
C ASN A 338 -9.37 -21.90 20.47
N ARG A 339 -8.79 -21.71 21.66
CA ARG A 339 -7.35 -21.46 21.80
C ARG A 339 -6.52 -22.64 21.27
N GLY A 340 -5.53 -22.34 20.43
CA GLY A 340 -4.57 -23.31 19.91
C GLY A 340 -3.96 -22.89 18.56
N ASN A 341 -3.25 -23.80 17.92
CA ASN A 341 -2.52 -23.58 16.66
C ASN A 341 -3.07 -24.38 15.47
N GLY A 342 -4.05 -25.27 15.71
CA GLY A 342 -4.74 -26.00 14.64
C GLY A 342 -5.54 -25.09 13.72
N ASP A 343 -6.00 -25.64 12.59
CA ASP A 343 -6.65 -24.88 11.52
C ASP A 343 -7.99 -24.24 11.96
N ARG A 344 -8.73 -24.93 12.83
CA ARG A 344 -9.97 -24.42 13.45
C ARG A 344 -9.76 -23.70 14.78
N GLN A 345 -8.52 -23.54 15.22
CA GLN A 345 -8.15 -22.89 16.49
C GLN A 345 -7.59 -21.50 16.23
N PHE A 346 -7.41 -20.67 17.27
CA PHE A 346 -6.75 -19.37 17.17
C PHE A 346 -5.82 -19.11 18.35
N ALA A 347 -4.81 -18.29 18.13
CA ALA A 347 -3.95 -17.75 19.17
C ALA A 347 -3.94 -16.22 19.07
N GLY A 348 -4.90 -15.60 19.76
CA GLY A 348 -5.08 -14.15 19.72
C GLY A 348 -5.54 -13.63 18.36
N PRO A 349 -6.69 -14.10 17.82
CA PRO A 349 -7.19 -13.59 16.55
C PRO A 349 -7.44 -12.07 16.66
N HIS A 350 -7.18 -11.32 15.58
CA HIS A 350 -7.05 -9.87 15.66
C HIS A 350 -8.17 -9.12 14.95
N PHE A 351 -8.16 -9.08 13.61
CA PHE A 351 -9.19 -8.44 12.79
C PHE A 351 -9.84 -9.46 11.85
N ALA A 352 -11.00 -9.08 11.30
CA ALA A 352 -11.70 -9.87 10.31
C ALA A 352 -12.18 -8.98 9.15
N ALA A 353 -12.24 -9.56 7.96
CA ALA A 353 -12.87 -9.02 6.77
C ALA A 353 -13.81 -10.06 6.15
N VAL A 354 -14.70 -9.62 5.28
CA VAL A 354 -15.64 -10.49 4.56
C VAL A 354 -15.46 -10.25 3.07
N ASN A 355 -15.29 -11.32 2.29
CA ASN A 355 -15.14 -11.21 0.84
C ASN A 355 -16.48 -11.22 0.08
N ASN A 356 -16.41 -11.22 -1.25
CA ASN A 356 -17.59 -11.20 -2.12
C ASN A 356 -18.44 -12.48 -2.04
N LYS A 357 -17.87 -13.59 -1.57
CA LYS A 357 -18.55 -14.88 -1.35
C LYS A 357 -19.13 -15.00 0.08
N ASN A 358 -19.04 -13.92 0.87
CA ASN A 358 -19.42 -13.89 2.28
C ASN A 358 -18.54 -14.78 3.19
N GLU A 359 -17.35 -15.15 2.72
CA GLU A 359 -16.36 -15.88 3.52
C GLU A 359 -15.66 -14.92 4.48
N ILE A 360 -15.40 -15.40 5.70
CA ILE A 360 -14.85 -14.65 6.82
C ILE A 360 -13.35 -14.91 6.89
N ILE A 361 -12.56 -13.85 6.68
CA ILE A 361 -11.10 -13.91 6.66
C ILE A 361 -10.59 -13.28 7.95
N VAL A 362 -9.83 -14.04 8.72
CA VAL A 362 -9.39 -13.67 10.07
C VAL A 362 -7.88 -13.74 10.17
N THR A 363 -7.26 -12.69 10.70
CA THR A 363 -5.82 -12.69 11.04
C THR A 363 -5.59 -13.32 12.41
N ASP A 364 -4.68 -14.30 12.46
CA ASP A 364 -4.33 -15.04 13.66
C ASP A 364 -2.95 -14.61 14.17
N PHE A 365 -2.96 -13.63 15.09
CA PHE A 365 -1.79 -12.85 15.47
C PHE A 365 -0.62 -13.72 15.95
N HIS A 366 -0.81 -14.59 16.94
CA HIS A 366 0.30 -15.40 17.48
C HIS A 366 0.60 -16.65 16.66
N ASN A 367 -0.27 -17.02 15.72
CA ASN A 367 -0.03 -18.15 14.80
C ASN A 367 0.50 -17.69 13.43
N HIS A 368 0.77 -16.39 13.24
CA HIS A 368 1.43 -15.84 12.05
C HIS A 368 0.75 -16.26 10.74
N SER A 369 -0.57 -16.33 10.73
CA SER A 369 -1.35 -16.85 9.60
C SER A 369 -2.67 -16.12 9.44
N VAL A 370 -3.26 -16.30 8.26
CA VAL A 370 -4.61 -15.86 7.94
C VAL A 370 -5.46 -17.10 7.68
N LYS A 371 -6.67 -17.11 8.23
CA LYS A 371 -7.60 -18.24 8.14
C LYS A 371 -8.93 -17.77 7.57
N VAL A 372 -9.49 -18.57 6.68
CA VAL A 372 -10.73 -18.27 5.96
C VAL A 372 -11.79 -19.30 6.32
N PHE A 373 -13.00 -18.82 6.59
CA PHE A 373 -14.15 -19.62 7.01
C PHE A 373 -15.37 -19.26 6.18
N ASN A 374 -16.34 -20.17 6.05
CA ASN A 374 -17.66 -19.80 5.53
C ASN A 374 -18.53 -19.14 6.63
N THR A 375 -19.76 -18.79 6.27
CA THR A 375 -20.74 -18.15 7.18
C THR A 375 -21.17 -19.05 8.34
N GLU A 376 -21.07 -20.35 8.18
CA GLU A 376 -21.42 -21.34 9.20
C GLU A 376 -20.27 -21.55 10.21
N GLY A 377 -19.06 -21.07 9.89
CA GLY A 377 -17.85 -21.21 10.71
C GLY A 377 -17.04 -22.46 10.39
N GLU A 378 -17.24 -23.06 9.23
CA GLU A 378 -16.43 -24.14 8.70
C GLU A 378 -15.14 -23.58 8.10
N PHE A 379 -14.04 -24.29 8.33
CA PHE A 379 -12.72 -23.87 7.86
C PHE A 379 -12.57 -24.20 6.38
N LEU A 380 -12.11 -23.22 5.60
CA LEU A 380 -11.90 -23.35 4.16
C LEU A 380 -10.42 -23.45 3.81
N LEU A 381 -9.63 -22.45 4.22
CA LEU A 381 -8.20 -22.43 3.95
C LEU A 381 -7.42 -21.63 4.99
N LYS A 382 -6.11 -21.88 5.03
CA LYS A 382 -5.12 -21.16 5.83
C LYS A 382 -3.93 -20.86 4.94
N PHE A 383 -3.40 -19.65 5.06
CA PHE A 383 -2.14 -19.28 4.43
C PHE A 383 -1.29 -18.43 5.38
N GLY A 384 -0.01 -18.32 5.05
CA GLY A 384 0.98 -17.65 5.87
C GLY A 384 1.65 -18.53 6.91
N SER A 385 2.90 -18.18 7.22
CA SER A 385 3.73 -18.78 8.26
C SER A 385 4.59 -17.71 8.91
N ASN A 386 5.17 -18.00 10.07
CA ASN A 386 6.11 -17.07 10.70
C ASN A 386 7.32 -16.79 9.79
N GLY A 387 7.72 -15.53 9.65
CA GLY A 387 8.92 -15.12 8.92
C GLY A 387 8.83 -13.72 8.30
N GLU A 388 9.83 -13.41 7.47
CA GLU A 388 10.02 -12.10 6.82
C GLU A 388 9.93 -12.19 5.28
N GLY A 389 9.85 -13.39 4.71
CA GLY A 389 9.74 -13.61 3.27
C GLY A 389 8.35 -13.29 2.70
N ASN A 390 8.22 -13.45 1.37
CA ASN A 390 6.95 -13.28 0.66
C ASN A 390 5.91 -14.28 1.18
N GLY A 391 4.74 -13.77 1.56
CA GLY A 391 3.67 -14.58 2.13
C GLY A 391 3.92 -15.09 3.54
N GLN A 392 5.01 -14.67 4.18
CA GLN A 392 5.24 -14.91 5.61
C GLN A 392 4.82 -13.70 6.44
N PHE A 393 4.45 -13.92 7.69
CA PHE A 393 3.99 -12.88 8.60
C PHE A 393 4.74 -12.90 9.92
N ASN A 394 4.84 -11.75 10.54
CA ASN A 394 5.20 -11.61 11.94
C ASN A 394 4.06 -10.88 12.65
N ALA A 395 3.14 -11.62 13.26
CA ALA A 395 1.97 -11.05 13.95
C ALA A 395 1.06 -10.20 13.02
N PRO A 396 0.31 -10.83 12.09
CA PRO A 396 -0.60 -10.10 11.21
C PRO A 396 -1.76 -9.48 12.00
N THR A 397 -2.18 -8.26 11.61
CA THR A 397 -3.21 -7.46 12.28
C THR A 397 -4.38 -7.16 11.35
N GLY A 398 -4.42 -5.99 10.70
CA GLY A 398 -5.51 -5.54 9.85
C GLY A 398 -5.65 -6.41 8.60
N VAL A 399 -6.88 -6.61 8.16
CA VAL A 399 -7.19 -7.32 6.91
C VAL A 399 -8.34 -6.65 6.20
N ALA A 400 -8.24 -6.55 4.88
CA ALA A 400 -9.32 -6.11 3.99
C ALA A 400 -9.34 -6.98 2.73
N VAL A 401 -10.44 -6.93 1.99
CA VAL A 401 -10.60 -7.66 0.73
C VAL A 401 -11.09 -6.70 -0.33
N ASP A 402 -10.44 -6.70 -1.49
CA ASP A 402 -10.85 -5.86 -2.61
C ASP A 402 -12.00 -6.47 -3.42
N VAL A 403 -12.44 -5.74 -4.45
CA VAL A 403 -13.52 -6.17 -5.34
C VAL A 403 -13.13 -7.36 -6.21
N ASN A 404 -11.84 -7.57 -6.47
CA ASN A 404 -11.29 -8.70 -7.23
C ASN A 404 -11.13 -9.96 -6.36
N GLY A 405 -11.34 -9.84 -5.04
CA GLY A 405 -11.17 -10.92 -4.07
C GLY A 405 -9.74 -11.06 -3.54
N ASN A 406 -8.86 -10.10 -3.81
CA ASN A 406 -7.52 -10.04 -3.24
C ASN A 406 -7.60 -9.66 -1.77
N ILE A 407 -6.77 -10.30 -0.95
CA ILE A 407 -6.70 -10.12 0.49
C ILE A 407 -5.50 -9.23 0.80
N ILE A 408 -5.73 -8.07 1.41
CA ILE A 408 -4.69 -7.14 1.85
C ILE A 408 -4.51 -7.29 3.36
N VAL A 409 -3.28 -7.53 3.81
CA VAL A 409 -2.96 -7.84 5.20
C VAL A 409 -1.88 -6.90 5.71
N ALA A 410 -2.15 -6.23 6.83
CA ALA A 410 -1.15 -5.52 7.60
C ALA A 410 -0.34 -6.51 8.46
N ASP A 411 0.97 -6.46 8.33
CA ASP A 411 1.92 -7.32 9.01
C ASP A 411 2.63 -6.51 10.10
N TRP A 412 2.12 -6.56 11.33
CA TRP A 412 2.49 -5.63 12.40
C TRP A 412 3.96 -5.73 12.80
N GLY A 413 4.47 -6.96 12.95
CA GLY A 413 5.84 -7.21 13.38
C GLY A 413 6.88 -6.91 12.30
N ASN A 414 6.53 -7.08 11.03
CA ASN A 414 7.39 -6.72 9.90
C ASN A 414 7.15 -5.30 9.38
N SER A 415 6.19 -4.57 9.96
CA SER A 415 5.87 -3.18 9.61
C SER A 415 5.63 -2.93 8.11
N ARG A 416 4.87 -3.83 7.49
CA ARG A 416 4.58 -3.81 6.04
C ARG A 416 3.13 -4.17 5.74
N ILE A 417 2.74 -4.03 4.48
CA ILE A 417 1.43 -4.51 3.97
C ILE A 417 1.68 -5.46 2.80
N GLN A 418 1.00 -6.61 2.83
CA GLN A 418 1.08 -7.65 1.81
C GLN A 418 -0.28 -7.83 1.13
N VAL A 419 -0.26 -8.15 -0.16
CA VAL A 419 -1.42 -8.42 -1.00
C VAL A 419 -1.37 -9.87 -1.49
N PHE A 420 -2.49 -10.56 -1.39
CA PHE A 420 -2.66 -11.96 -1.77
C PHE A 420 -3.87 -12.12 -2.67
N ASP A 421 -3.92 -13.18 -3.48
CA ASP A 421 -5.16 -13.57 -4.14
C ASP A 421 -6.12 -14.26 -3.16
N GLY A 422 -7.34 -14.55 -3.62
CA GLY A 422 -8.36 -15.22 -2.81
C GLY A 422 -8.02 -16.67 -2.38
N SER A 423 -6.97 -17.28 -2.95
CA SER A 423 -6.46 -18.59 -2.54
C SER A 423 -5.35 -18.50 -1.47
N GLY A 424 -4.86 -17.29 -1.19
CA GLY A 424 -3.76 -17.04 -0.27
C GLY A 424 -2.37 -17.04 -0.92
N SER A 425 -2.29 -16.98 -2.25
CA SER A 425 -1.01 -16.86 -2.96
C SER A 425 -0.54 -15.40 -2.93
N PHE A 426 0.74 -15.19 -2.63
CA PHE A 426 1.34 -13.85 -2.56
C PHE A 426 1.35 -13.18 -3.94
N LEU A 427 0.89 -11.92 -4.00
CA LEU A 427 0.90 -11.11 -5.21
C LEU A 427 1.98 -10.02 -5.14
N SER A 428 1.93 -9.17 -4.12
CA SER A 428 2.81 -8.02 -4.01
C SER A 428 2.87 -7.45 -2.59
N TYR A 429 3.80 -6.51 -2.39
CA TYR A 429 3.79 -5.59 -1.26
C TYR A 429 3.18 -4.25 -1.71
N ILE A 430 2.56 -3.53 -0.78
CA ILE A 430 2.36 -2.08 -0.95
C ILE A 430 3.67 -1.41 -0.56
N ASN A 431 4.21 -0.55 -1.42
CA ASN A 431 5.47 0.13 -1.16
C ASN A 431 5.28 1.19 -0.07
N THR A 432 5.89 0.96 1.09
CA THR A 432 5.88 1.88 2.24
C THR A 432 7.29 2.32 2.63
N SER A 433 8.24 2.27 1.70
CA SER A 433 9.66 2.44 2.01
C SER A 433 10.07 3.89 2.32
N ALA A 434 9.37 4.88 1.76
CA ALA A 434 9.71 6.29 1.94
C ALA A 434 9.17 6.87 3.26
N ASP A 435 7.94 6.49 3.63
CA ASP A 435 7.37 6.75 4.94
C ASP A 435 6.98 5.42 5.61
N PRO A 436 7.93 4.74 6.28
CA PRO A 436 7.71 3.44 6.91
C PRO A 436 6.56 3.44 7.90
N LEU A 437 5.85 2.31 7.93
CA LEU A 437 4.86 2.02 8.96
C LEU A 437 5.58 1.65 10.26
N TYR A 438 4.98 1.96 11.41
CA TYR A 438 5.42 1.45 12.70
C TYR A 438 4.23 0.84 13.43
N GLY A 439 4.17 -0.49 13.44
CA GLY A 439 3.06 -1.22 14.05
C GLY A 439 1.71 -0.93 13.38
N PRO A 440 1.53 -1.27 12.08
CA PRO A 440 0.26 -1.11 11.42
C PRO A 440 -0.84 -1.94 12.11
N GLN A 441 -2.01 -1.33 12.35
CA GLN A 441 -3.13 -1.94 13.07
C GLN A 441 -4.27 -2.28 12.10
N GLY A 442 -5.41 -1.61 12.19
CA GLY A 442 -6.53 -1.81 11.29
C GLY A 442 -6.20 -1.36 9.87
N LEU A 443 -6.82 -2.03 8.90
CA LEU A 443 -6.67 -1.77 7.47
C LEU A 443 -8.06 -1.85 6.82
N ALA A 444 -8.36 -0.95 5.90
CA ALA A 444 -9.60 -0.94 5.13
C ALA A 444 -9.37 -0.42 3.71
N LEU A 445 -10.31 -0.69 2.81
CA LEU A 445 -10.31 -0.15 1.44
C LEU A 445 -11.33 0.95 1.30
N THR A 446 -10.94 2.11 0.78
CA THR A 446 -11.87 3.19 0.47
C THR A 446 -12.76 2.83 -0.73
N SER A 447 -13.85 3.59 -0.92
CA SER A 447 -14.77 3.43 -2.04
C SER A 447 -14.13 3.69 -3.41
N ASP A 448 -13.03 4.45 -3.46
CA ASP A 448 -12.20 4.72 -4.64
C ASP A 448 -11.01 3.76 -4.77
N GLY A 449 -10.94 2.71 -3.95
CA GLY A 449 -10.00 1.60 -4.10
C GLY A 449 -8.63 1.77 -3.43
N HIS A 450 -8.44 2.81 -2.62
CA HIS A 450 -7.20 3.04 -1.88
C HIS A 450 -7.15 2.25 -0.57
N VAL A 451 -5.94 1.90 -0.13
CA VAL A 451 -5.72 1.21 1.15
C VAL A 451 -5.50 2.24 2.24
N VAL A 452 -6.35 2.22 3.27
CA VAL A 452 -6.17 3.01 4.50
C VAL A 452 -5.65 2.10 5.60
N VAL A 453 -4.53 2.47 6.21
CA VAL A 453 -3.95 1.74 7.34
C VAL A 453 -3.76 2.67 8.54
N ALA A 454 -4.06 2.16 9.73
CA ALA A 454 -3.72 2.83 10.99
C ALA A 454 -2.24 2.57 11.33
N ASP A 455 -1.41 3.59 11.20
CA ASP A 455 0.00 3.56 11.58
C ASP A 455 0.15 4.02 13.04
N SER A 456 -0.01 3.05 13.95
CA SER A 456 -0.14 3.34 15.39
C SER A 456 1.10 3.98 16.00
N GLY A 457 2.31 3.55 15.60
CA GLY A 457 3.57 4.10 16.08
C GLY A 457 3.80 5.55 15.64
N ASN A 458 3.34 5.91 14.44
CA ASN A 458 3.42 7.27 13.93
C ASN A 458 2.20 8.15 14.29
N HIS A 459 1.21 7.62 15.01
CA HIS A 459 0.01 8.33 15.45
C HIS A 459 -0.77 8.97 14.29
N CYS A 460 -0.83 8.28 13.15
CA CYS A 460 -1.53 8.74 11.94
C CYS A 460 -2.17 7.57 11.21
N PHE A 461 -3.13 7.83 10.33
CA PHE A 461 -3.49 6.87 9.30
C PHE A 461 -2.85 7.30 7.97
N LYS A 462 -2.46 6.31 7.18
CA LYS A 462 -1.83 6.48 5.86
C LYS A 462 -2.74 5.90 4.80
N VAL A 463 -2.81 6.59 3.67
CA VAL A 463 -3.61 6.18 2.51
C VAL A 463 -2.66 5.91 1.35
N TYR A 464 -2.68 4.67 0.85
CA TYR A 464 -1.80 4.20 -0.20
C TYR A 464 -2.56 3.99 -1.50
N ARG A 465 -1.87 4.28 -2.59
CA ARG A 465 -2.29 3.88 -3.92
C ARG A 465 -2.27 2.37 -3.98
N TYR A 466 -3.40 1.79 -4.37
CA TYR A 466 -3.53 0.37 -4.58
C TYR A 466 -4.19 0.18 -5.94
N LEU A 467 -3.42 -0.37 -6.87
CA LEU A 467 -3.90 -0.70 -8.21
C LEU A 467 -4.56 -2.08 -8.10
N GLN A 468 -5.88 -2.12 -8.32
CA GLN A 468 -6.69 -3.34 -8.30
C GLN A 468 -6.46 -4.19 -9.54
#